data_AF-A0A5H2YHS7-F1
#
_entry.id   AF-A0A5H2YHS7-F1
#
_cell.length_a   1.000
_cell.length_b   1.000
_cell.length_c   1.000
_cell.angle_alpha   90.00
_cell.angle_beta   90.00
_cell.angle_gamma   90.00
#
_symmetry.space_group_name_H-M   'P 1'
#
loop_
_entity.id
_entity.type
_entity.pdbx_description
1 polymer ?
#
loop_
_entity_poly.entity_id
_entity_poly.type
_entity_poly.pdbx_seq_one_letter_code
_entity_poly.pdbx_strand_id
1 'polypeptide(L)'
;MEAIAEKTTSKATRLAVNRGITLTTPVIGRITAGHTVVKNDKALPVKDDHFTLTTLFQDKRTRVWEEHPLQKTLTKGEEKLRAIPVRIAYNDVNLNLHNSFSAFDPQKGRALCVGNGDRARRITEDGVKEMVCPRPEACEYGQRQRCKNFSRAYFRVEGQEDELGAFILRTTSFNSLDRLGSRLNQLSGLTGGRIANMPMLLILETKTTTQSFREPIYFADLVTRPGMKILDAVKEAREYQEAMEQAGLSIEGLEEALRAGLANSDFADDLEDPDEWLSDEDLIAAVEQQGQRTGLRGMDSLTQRLNSLATQQPGGDEPEQSTAQGGEGAPAEQSSGEEGVPAAGEASAVPEAPDAQQPDLLAA
;
A
#
# COMPACT_ATOMS: atom_id res chain seq x y z
N MET A 1 -33.77 -38.32 24.18
CA MET A 1 -32.74 -38.70 23.20
C MET A 1 -32.90 -37.78 22.00
N GLU A 2 -32.41 -36.55 22.13
CA GLU A 2 -32.43 -35.57 21.03
C GLU A 2 -31.28 -35.92 20.08
N ALA A 3 -31.63 -36.37 18.88
CA ALA A 3 -30.69 -36.59 17.80
C ALA A 3 -30.27 -35.22 17.25
N ILE A 4 -29.04 -34.83 17.55
CA ILE A 4 -28.38 -33.68 16.92
C ILE A 4 -28.20 -34.06 15.45
N ALA A 5 -29.05 -33.50 14.60
CA ALA A 5 -28.92 -33.62 13.15
C ALA A 5 -27.66 -32.89 12.72
N GLU A 6 -26.58 -33.65 12.55
CA GLU A 6 -25.33 -33.19 11.95
C GLU A 6 -25.63 -32.76 10.52
N LYS A 7 -25.83 -31.45 10.30
CA LYS A 7 -25.92 -30.86 8.96
C LYS A 7 -24.60 -31.17 8.26
N THR A 8 -24.61 -32.19 7.40
CA THR A 8 -23.53 -32.46 6.46
C THR A 8 -23.50 -31.31 5.45
N THR A 9 -22.78 -30.24 5.77
CA THR A 9 -22.45 -29.17 4.83
C THR A 9 -21.58 -29.80 3.75
N SER A 10 -22.17 -30.08 2.58
CA SER A 10 -21.41 -30.52 1.42
C SER A 10 -20.36 -29.44 1.16
N LYS A 11 -19.08 -29.78 1.32
CA LYS A 11 -17.97 -28.84 1.13
C LYS A 11 -18.03 -28.35 -0.31
N ALA A 12 -18.22 -27.04 -0.51
CA ALA A 12 -18.27 -26.44 -1.83
C ALA A 12 -17.09 -26.93 -2.67
N THR A 13 -17.37 -27.40 -3.90
CA THR A 13 -16.33 -27.87 -4.81
C THR A 13 -15.51 -26.67 -5.26
N ARG A 14 -14.19 -26.74 -5.10
CA ARG A 14 -13.26 -25.69 -5.55
C ARG A 14 -12.58 -26.11 -6.83
N LEU A 15 -12.39 -25.17 -7.75
CA LEU A 15 -11.57 -25.38 -8.94
C LEU A 15 -10.14 -25.74 -8.51
N ALA A 16 -9.57 -26.80 -9.08
CA ALA A 16 -8.15 -27.09 -8.94
C ALA A 16 -7.37 -26.12 -9.82
N VAL A 17 -6.58 -25.23 -9.19
CA VAL A 17 -5.83 -24.18 -9.88
C VAL A 17 -4.34 -24.47 -9.75
N ASN A 18 -3.58 -24.23 -10.83
CA ASN A 18 -2.13 -24.31 -10.76
C ASN A 18 -1.59 -23.28 -9.75
N ARG A 19 -0.58 -23.67 -8.99
CA ARG A 19 0.06 -22.78 -8.01
C ARG A 19 0.57 -21.51 -8.70
N GLY A 20 0.37 -20.36 -8.06
CA GLY A 20 0.80 -19.05 -8.57
C GLY A 20 -0.24 -18.32 -9.43
N ILE A 21 -1.36 -18.97 -9.79
CA ILE A 21 -2.48 -18.27 -10.44
C ILE A 21 -3.38 -17.63 -9.38
N THR A 22 -3.60 -16.32 -9.50
CA THR A 22 -4.51 -15.59 -8.63
C THR A 22 -5.95 -15.74 -9.10
N LEU A 23 -6.84 -16.19 -8.22
CA LEU A 23 -8.28 -16.01 -8.42
C LEU A 23 -8.74 -14.82 -7.58
N THR A 24 -9.21 -13.77 -8.25
CA THR A 24 -9.68 -12.53 -7.61
C THR A 24 -11.17 -12.33 -7.86
N THR A 25 -11.75 -11.36 -7.14
CA THR A 25 -13.03 -10.75 -7.50
C THR A 25 -13.05 -10.40 -8.99
N PRO A 26 -14.15 -10.67 -9.72
CA PRO A 26 -14.33 -10.18 -11.08
C PRO A 26 -14.28 -8.65 -11.09
N VAL A 27 -13.22 -8.09 -11.68
CA VAL A 27 -13.12 -6.64 -11.85
C VAL A 27 -13.87 -6.28 -13.12
N ILE A 28 -14.86 -5.39 -13.03
CA ILE A 28 -15.67 -4.95 -14.17
C ILE A 28 -15.31 -3.54 -14.64
N GLY A 29 -14.56 -2.80 -13.82
CA GLY A 29 -14.10 -1.46 -14.14
C GLY A 29 -13.11 -0.94 -13.11
N ARG A 30 -12.60 0.26 -13.38
CA ARG A 30 -11.62 0.95 -12.56
C ARG A 30 -12.21 2.25 -12.03
N ILE A 31 -11.81 2.63 -10.82
CA ILE A 31 -11.96 3.98 -10.28
C ILE A 31 -10.55 4.58 -10.23
N THR A 32 -10.32 5.69 -10.93
CA THR A 32 -9.06 6.44 -10.89
C THR A 32 -9.28 7.86 -10.45
N ALA A 33 -8.25 8.51 -9.90
CA ALA A 33 -8.20 9.95 -9.64
C ALA A 33 -6.94 10.53 -10.31
N GLY A 34 -6.82 10.26 -11.59
CA GLY A 34 -5.65 10.56 -12.41
C GLY A 34 -5.74 9.90 -13.78
N HIS A 35 -4.93 10.40 -14.71
CA HIS A 35 -4.83 9.91 -16.07
C HIS A 35 -3.39 9.98 -16.59
N THR A 36 -3.14 9.30 -17.71
CA THR A 36 -1.86 9.36 -18.42
C THR A 36 -1.90 10.40 -19.52
N VAL A 37 -0.86 11.24 -19.60
CA VAL A 37 -0.59 12.08 -20.78
C VAL A 37 0.68 11.62 -21.48
N VAL A 38 0.62 11.48 -22.81
CA VAL A 38 1.81 11.15 -23.61
C VAL A 38 2.52 12.45 -24.00
N LYS A 39 3.75 12.63 -23.52
CA LYS A 39 4.62 13.77 -23.85
C LYS A 39 6.00 13.26 -24.27
N ASN A 40 6.47 13.65 -25.45
CA ASN A 40 7.77 13.23 -26.00
C ASN A 40 7.95 11.69 -26.00
N ASP A 41 6.94 10.95 -26.47
CA ASP A 41 6.90 9.47 -26.47
C ASP A 41 7.01 8.80 -25.09
N LYS A 42 6.82 9.58 -24.00
CA LYS A 42 6.73 9.08 -22.64
C LYS A 42 5.33 9.28 -22.08
N ALA A 43 4.81 8.24 -21.44
CA ALA A 43 3.56 8.28 -20.69
C ALA A 43 3.84 8.83 -19.29
N LEU A 44 3.20 9.95 -18.92
CA LEU A 44 3.36 10.60 -17.62
C LEU A 44 2.02 10.59 -16.88
N PRO A 45 1.95 10.11 -15.64
CA PRO A 45 0.72 10.18 -14.86
C PRO A 45 0.51 11.58 -14.31
N VAL A 46 -0.74 12.02 -14.40
CA VAL A 46 -1.25 13.29 -13.87
C VAL A 46 -2.30 12.96 -12.84
N LYS A 47 -2.20 13.56 -11.66
CA LYS A 47 -3.21 13.44 -10.60
C LYS A 47 -4.36 14.39 -10.89
N ASP A 48 -5.57 13.89 -10.79
CA ASP A 48 -6.78 14.67 -11.00
C ASP A 48 -7.47 15.02 -9.68
N ASP A 49 -8.28 16.07 -9.71
CA ASP A 49 -9.13 16.53 -8.60
C ASP A 49 -10.55 15.95 -8.66
N HIS A 50 -10.73 14.84 -9.37
CA HIS A 50 -11.99 14.13 -9.54
C HIS A 50 -11.74 12.66 -9.86
N PHE A 51 -12.78 11.84 -9.72
CA PHE A 51 -12.77 10.45 -10.12
C PHE A 51 -13.13 10.27 -11.60
N THR A 52 -12.56 9.24 -12.19
CA THR A 52 -12.99 8.70 -13.49
C THR A 52 -13.27 7.21 -13.33
N LEU A 53 -14.45 6.79 -13.80
CA LEU A 53 -14.81 5.40 -13.98
C LEU A 53 -14.45 4.97 -15.39
N THR A 54 -13.59 3.96 -15.50
CA THR A 54 -13.17 3.42 -16.79
C THR A 54 -13.45 1.93 -16.88
N THR A 55 -13.58 1.43 -18.11
CA THR A 55 -13.59 0.00 -18.38
C THR A 55 -12.17 -0.57 -18.17
N LEU A 56 -12.00 -1.86 -18.44
CA LEU A 56 -10.68 -2.51 -18.49
C LEU A 56 -10.00 -2.42 -19.86
N PHE A 57 -10.55 -1.63 -20.79
CA PHE A 57 -9.97 -1.42 -22.10
C PHE A 57 -9.13 -0.13 -22.13
N GLN A 58 -7.86 -0.25 -22.51
CA GLN A 58 -6.96 0.87 -22.74
C GLN A 58 -6.58 0.94 -24.23
N ASP A 59 -6.74 2.11 -24.84
CA ASP A 59 -6.31 2.32 -26.22
C ASP A 59 -4.77 2.26 -26.29
N LYS A 60 -4.25 1.36 -27.14
CA LYS A 60 -2.81 1.12 -27.28
C LYS A 60 -2.03 2.37 -27.72
N ARG A 61 -2.63 3.23 -28.55
CA ARG A 61 -1.97 4.38 -29.16
C ARG A 61 -2.05 5.62 -28.27
N THR A 62 -3.22 5.90 -27.71
CA THR A 62 -3.43 7.11 -26.89
C THR A 62 -3.09 6.87 -25.41
N ARG A 63 -3.02 5.60 -24.98
CA ARG A 63 -2.87 5.19 -23.57
C ARG A 63 -4.03 5.64 -22.68
N VAL A 64 -5.14 6.07 -23.29
CA VAL A 64 -6.36 6.49 -22.59
C VAL A 64 -7.24 5.27 -22.33
N TRP A 65 -7.79 5.18 -21.13
CA TRP A 65 -8.80 4.18 -20.78
C TRP A 65 -10.16 4.58 -21.32
N GLU A 66 -10.90 3.60 -21.84
CA GLU A 66 -12.27 3.82 -22.27
C GLU A 66 -13.17 4.10 -21.05
N GLU A 67 -13.96 5.15 -21.14
CA GLU A 67 -14.87 5.58 -20.08
C GLU A 67 -15.99 4.54 -19.86
N HIS A 68 -16.24 4.18 -18.60
CA HIS A 68 -17.33 3.25 -18.26
C HIS A 68 -18.68 3.95 -18.42
N PRO A 69 -19.76 3.29 -18.91
CA PRO A 69 -21.08 3.91 -19.07
C PRO A 69 -21.62 4.60 -17.80
N LEU A 70 -21.33 4.03 -16.62
CA LEU A 70 -21.69 4.62 -15.32
C LEU A 70 -21.06 5.98 -15.05
N GLN A 71 -19.92 6.31 -15.68
CA GLN A 71 -19.34 7.65 -15.55
C GLN A 71 -20.38 8.70 -15.94
N LYS A 72 -21.02 8.56 -17.10
CA LYS A 72 -22.04 9.50 -17.60
C LYS A 72 -23.28 9.53 -16.72
N THR A 73 -23.68 8.38 -16.17
CA THR A 73 -24.84 8.27 -15.28
C THR A 73 -24.62 8.99 -13.95
N LEU A 74 -23.40 8.92 -13.40
CA LEU A 74 -23.06 9.51 -12.11
C LEU A 74 -22.65 10.98 -12.22
N THR A 75 -22.20 11.41 -13.39
CA THR A 75 -21.81 12.79 -13.64
C THR A 75 -23.04 13.64 -13.92
N LYS A 76 -23.23 14.73 -13.15
CA LYS A 76 -24.35 15.65 -13.34
C LYS A 76 -24.00 16.68 -14.42
N GLY A 77 -24.14 16.30 -15.69
CA GLY A 77 -23.79 17.17 -16.82
C GLY A 77 -22.27 17.27 -17.01
N GLU A 78 -21.73 18.49 -17.04
CA GLU A 78 -20.29 18.75 -17.21
C GLU A 78 -19.51 18.85 -15.88
N GLU A 79 -20.15 18.56 -14.75
CA GLU A 79 -19.50 18.63 -13.44
C GLU A 79 -18.44 17.55 -13.25
N LYS A 80 -17.43 17.83 -12.43
CA LYS A 80 -16.41 16.84 -12.06
C LYS A 80 -17.00 15.81 -11.07
N LEU A 81 -16.80 14.51 -11.34
CA LEU A 81 -17.27 13.44 -10.46
C LEU A 81 -16.39 13.35 -9.19
N ARG A 82 -16.80 13.99 -8.09
CA ARG A 82 -16.06 13.97 -6.82
C ARG A 82 -16.60 13.00 -5.78
N ALA A 83 -17.74 12.38 -6.06
CA ALA A 83 -18.41 11.45 -5.16
C ALA A 83 -19.06 10.32 -5.95
N ILE A 84 -18.83 9.08 -5.53
CA ILE A 84 -19.36 7.88 -6.17
C ILE A 84 -20.20 7.13 -5.12
N PRO A 85 -21.51 6.91 -5.37
CA PRO A 85 -22.31 6.03 -4.53
C PRO A 85 -21.81 4.60 -4.70
N VAL A 86 -21.34 4.01 -3.60
CA VAL A 86 -20.79 2.66 -3.58
C VAL A 86 -21.47 1.81 -2.51
N ARG A 87 -21.33 0.50 -2.63
CA ARG A 87 -21.60 -0.48 -1.60
C ARG A 87 -20.31 -1.24 -1.29
N ILE A 88 -20.08 -1.52 -0.01
CA ILE A 88 -18.95 -2.35 0.42
C ILE A 88 -19.13 -3.76 -0.16
N ALA A 89 -18.08 -4.33 -0.75
CA ALA A 89 -18.19 -5.59 -1.48
C ALA A 89 -18.30 -6.81 -0.54
N TYR A 90 -17.53 -6.80 0.56
CA TYR A 90 -17.36 -7.95 1.45
C TYR A 90 -17.46 -7.56 2.94
N ASN A 91 -17.73 -8.53 3.81
CA ASN A 91 -17.61 -8.44 5.25
C ASN A 91 -16.13 -8.40 5.69
N ASP A 92 -15.26 -9.21 5.05
CA ASP A 92 -13.81 -9.15 5.29
C ASP A 92 -13.19 -7.85 4.76
N VAL A 93 -12.60 -7.07 5.67
CA VAL A 93 -11.91 -5.81 5.35
C VAL A 93 -10.75 -6.03 4.37
N ASN A 94 -10.01 -7.14 4.48
CA ASN A 94 -8.85 -7.42 3.63
C ASN A 94 -9.24 -7.82 2.19
N LEU A 95 -10.47 -8.31 1.99
CA LEU A 95 -11.02 -8.54 0.65
C LEU A 95 -11.48 -7.23 0.00
N ASN A 96 -11.89 -6.25 0.80
CA ASN A 96 -12.25 -4.91 0.30
C ASN A 96 -11.03 -4.04 0.07
N LEU A 97 -10.05 -4.03 0.97
CA LEU A 97 -8.87 -3.17 0.88
C LEU A 97 -7.63 -3.99 1.18
N HIS A 98 -6.86 -4.27 0.13
CA HIS A 98 -5.56 -4.92 0.24
C HIS A 98 -4.44 -3.88 0.19
N ASN A 99 -3.45 -4.03 1.07
CA ASN A 99 -2.27 -3.19 1.10
C ASN A 99 -1.00 -4.03 1.10
N SER A 100 -0.01 -3.59 0.33
CA SER A 100 1.32 -4.19 0.30
C SER A 100 2.40 -3.16 -0.05
N PHE A 101 3.63 -3.43 0.36
CA PHE A 101 4.82 -2.83 -0.21
C PHE A 101 5.24 -3.62 -1.43
N SER A 102 5.15 -3.01 -2.60
CA SER A 102 5.37 -3.70 -3.88
C SER A 102 6.43 -3.02 -4.72
N ALA A 103 7.31 -3.84 -5.30
CA ALA A 103 8.25 -3.46 -6.35
C ALA A 103 7.86 -4.17 -7.65
N PHE A 104 7.86 -3.43 -8.76
CA PHE A 104 7.37 -3.91 -10.06
C PHE A 104 8.45 -3.80 -11.13
N ASP A 105 8.40 -4.71 -12.11
CA ASP A 105 9.21 -4.62 -13.33
C ASP A 105 8.72 -3.43 -14.18
N PRO A 106 9.55 -2.41 -14.44
CA PRO A 106 9.14 -1.22 -15.20
C PRO A 106 8.69 -1.51 -16.64
N GLN A 107 9.13 -2.61 -17.24
CA GLN A 107 8.78 -2.97 -18.62
C GLN A 107 7.55 -3.86 -18.68
N LYS A 108 7.39 -4.76 -17.71
CA LYS A 108 6.35 -5.80 -17.74
C LYS A 108 5.19 -5.56 -16.79
N GLY A 109 5.32 -4.63 -15.83
CA GLY A 109 4.33 -4.38 -14.78
C GLY A 109 4.16 -5.52 -13.76
N ARG A 110 4.94 -6.60 -13.88
CA ARG A 110 4.86 -7.75 -12.97
C ARG A 110 5.50 -7.45 -11.64
N ALA A 111 4.91 -7.93 -10.55
CA ALA A 111 5.51 -7.78 -9.24
C ALA A 111 6.82 -8.59 -9.13
N LEU A 112 7.89 -7.91 -8.71
CA LEU A 112 9.20 -8.49 -8.40
C LEU A 112 9.33 -8.85 -6.92
N CYS A 113 8.68 -8.07 -6.06
CA CYS A 113 8.68 -8.25 -4.61
C CYS A 113 7.40 -7.68 -4.04
N VAL A 114 6.73 -8.42 -3.16
CA VAL A 114 5.52 -7.98 -2.44
C VAL A 114 5.70 -8.33 -0.97
N GLY A 115 5.58 -7.33 -0.10
CA GLY A 115 5.73 -7.51 1.35
C GLY A 115 4.74 -6.69 2.16
N ASN A 116 4.73 -6.92 3.46
CA ASN A 116 3.82 -6.26 4.41
C ASN A 116 4.56 -5.45 5.50
N GLY A 117 5.88 -5.29 5.37
CA GLY A 117 6.70 -4.60 6.37
C GLY A 117 7.23 -5.50 7.49
N ASP A 118 6.93 -6.80 7.46
CA ASP A 118 7.56 -7.84 8.27
C ASP A 118 8.21 -8.91 7.38
N ARG A 119 7.44 -9.43 6.42
CA ARG A 119 7.86 -10.43 5.44
C ARG A 119 7.57 -9.98 4.02
N ALA A 120 8.34 -10.49 3.07
CA ALA A 120 8.15 -10.28 1.65
C ALA A 120 8.38 -11.58 0.88
N ARG A 121 7.59 -11.77 -0.19
CA ARG A 121 7.87 -12.73 -1.25
C ARG A 121 8.59 -11.99 -2.37
N ARG A 122 9.72 -12.52 -2.82
CA ARG A 122 10.58 -11.89 -3.84
C ARG A 122 10.97 -12.91 -4.91
N ILE A 123 10.96 -12.47 -6.16
CA ILE A 123 11.53 -13.21 -7.28
C ILE A 123 13.05 -13.17 -7.19
N THR A 124 13.66 -14.36 -7.15
CA THR A 124 15.11 -14.58 -7.21
C THR A 124 15.45 -15.48 -8.39
N GLU A 125 16.74 -15.69 -8.66
CA GLU A 125 17.19 -16.60 -9.73
C GLU A 125 16.69 -18.04 -9.52
N ASP A 126 16.50 -18.45 -8.25
CA ASP A 126 15.98 -19.77 -7.87
C ASP A 126 14.44 -19.81 -7.76
N GLY A 127 13.75 -18.77 -8.24
CA GLY A 127 12.30 -18.61 -8.12
C GLY A 127 11.88 -17.75 -6.91
N VAL A 128 10.63 -17.90 -6.48
CA VAL A 128 10.03 -17.06 -5.43
C VAL A 128 10.47 -17.52 -4.04
N LYS A 129 11.08 -16.62 -3.26
CA LYS A 129 11.51 -16.87 -1.88
C LYS A 129 10.87 -15.89 -0.90
N GLU A 130 10.63 -16.37 0.31
CA GLU A 130 10.19 -15.55 1.44
C GLU A 130 11.40 -14.97 2.19
N MET A 131 11.33 -13.71 2.59
CA MET A 131 12.41 -13.00 3.27
C MET A 131 11.90 -11.89 4.19
N VAL A 132 12.79 -11.35 5.04
CA VAL A 132 12.47 -10.23 5.92
C VAL A 132 12.24 -8.95 5.12
N CYS A 133 11.19 -8.20 5.46
CA CYS A 133 10.82 -6.95 4.81
C CYS A 133 10.94 -5.79 5.80
N PRO A 134 12.08 -5.07 5.88
CA PRO A 134 12.25 -3.97 6.83
C PRO A 134 11.54 -2.67 6.40
N ARG A 135 10.49 -2.76 5.57
CA ARG A 135 9.83 -1.64 4.84
C ARG A 135 10.72 -0.99 3.77
N PRO A 136 10.15 -0.25 2.81
CA PRO A 136 10.90 0.31 1.70
C PRO A 136 12.07 1.21 2.11
N GLU A 137 11.91 2.01 3.18
CA GLU A 137 12.89 3.01 3.61
C GLU A 137 14.19 2.35 4.08
N ALA A 138 14.11 1.16 4.70
CA ALA A 138 15.26 0.42 5.21
C ALA A 138 15.60 -0.83 4.38
N CYS A 139 14.99 -1.02 3.21
CA CYS A 139 15.25 -2.16 2.33
C CYS A 139 16.12 -1.73 1.13
N GLU A 140 17.38 -2.17 1.05
CA GLU A 140 18.28 -1.85 -0.07
C GLU A 140 17.67 -2.25 -1.43
N TYR A 141 17.11 -3.46 -1.52
CA TYR A 141 16.41 -3.90 -2.73
C TYR A 141 15.18 -3.03 -3.02
N GLY A 142 14.45 -2.64 -1.97
CA GLY A 142 13.30 -1.75 -2.09
C GLY A 142 13.69 -0.38 -2.62
N GLN A 143 14.78 0.21 -2.14
CA GLN A 143 15.31 1.48 -2.66
C GLN A 143 15.74 1.34 -4.13
N ARG A 144 16.44 0.25 -4.49
CA ARG A 144 16.89 0.01 -5.87
C ARG A 144 15.73 -0.24 -6.85
N GLN A 145 14.72 -1.00 -6.43
CA GLN A 145 13.57 -1.37 -7.28
C GLN A 145 12.35 -0.46 -7.06
N ARG A 146 12.52 0.64 -6.31
CA ARG A 146 11.48 1.64 -6.05
C ARG A 146 10.21 1.03 -5.48
N CYS A 147 10.41 0.15 -4.51
CA CYS A 147 9.34 -0.46 -3.74
C CYS A 147 8.52 0.64 -3.07
N LYS A 148 7.20 0.57 -3.20
CA LYS A 148 6.28 1.59 -2.70
C LYS A 148 5.06 0.98 -2.07
N ASN A 149 4.38 1.79 -1.27
CA ASN A 149 3.05 1.47 -0.79
C ASN A 149 2.10 1.31 -1.98
N PHE A 150 1.35 0.22 -2.02
CA PHE A 150 0.41 -0.07 -3.07
C PHE A 150 -0.86 -0.66 -2.45
N SER A 151 -1.98 0.02 -2.68
CA SER A 151 -3.28 -0.35 -2.12
C SER A 151 -4.30 -0.58 -3.22
N ARG A 152 -5.17 -1.56 -3.01
CA ARG A 152 -6.24 -1.94 -3.92
C ARG A 152 -7.52 -2.01 -3.12
N ALA A 153 -8.45 -1.13 -3.43
CA ALA A 153 -9.78 -1.14 -2.85
C ALA A 153 -10.79 -1.67 -3.88
N TYR A 154 -11.73 -2.49 -3.45
CA TYR A 154 -12.81 -3.03 -4.25
C TYR A 154 -14.14 -2.49 -3.73
N PHE A 155 -14.93 -1.95 -4.64
CA PHE A 155 -16.26 -1.40 -4.33
C PHE A 155 -17.27 -1.85 -5.38
N ARG A 156 -18.52 -2.05 -4.96
CA ARG A 156 -19.64 -2.18 -5.90
C ARG A 156 -20.17 -0.78 -6.15
N VAL A 157 -20.14 -0.30 -7.40
CA VAL A 157 -20.68 1.01 -7.77
C VAL A 157 -22.17 0.85 -8.03
N GLU A 158 -22.99 1.74 -7.47
CA GLU A 158 -24.43 1.66 -7.70
C GLU A 158 -24.79 1.87 -9.18
N GLY A 159 -25.71 1.03 -9.67
CA GLY A 159 -26.12 1.01 -11.08
C GLY A 159 -25.34 0.03 -11.95
N GLN A 160 -24.32 -0.66 -11.42
CA GLN A 160 -23.69 -1.77 -12.15
C GLN A 160 -24.64 -2.96 -12.31
N GLU A 161 -24.54 -3.67 -13.44
CA GLU A 161 -25.41 -4.81 -13.75
C GLU A 161 -24.89 -6.13 -13.17
N ASP A 162 -23.57 -6.34 -13.15
CA ASP A 162 -22.96 -7.55 -12.59
C ASP A 162 -23.00 -7.53 -11.07
N GLU A 163 -23.73 -8.47 -10.46
CA GLU A 163 -23.90 -8.52 -9.01
C GLU A 163 -22.63 -8.95 -8.26
N LEU A 164 -21.77 -9.76 -8.88
CA LEU A 164 -20.51 -10.25 -8.29
C LEU A 164 -19.30 -9.42 -8.72
N GLY A 165 -19.47 -8.56 -9.72
CA GLY A 165 -18.45 -7.64 -10.19
C GLY A 165 -18.10 -6.58 -9.15
N ALA A 166 -16.86 -6.09 -9.21
CA ALA A 166 -16.42 -4.93 -8.44
C ALA A 166 -15.61 -3.95 -9.30
N PHE A 167 -15.64 -2.69 -8.92
CA PHE A 167 -14.70 -1.69 -9.39
C PHE A 167 -13.46 -1.70 -8.51
N ILE A 168 -12.29 -1.60 -9.14
CA ILE A 168 -11.02 -1.51 -8.43
C ILE A 168 -10.52 -0.06 -8.39
N LEU A 169 -10.19 0.42 -7.19
CA LEU A 169 -9.42 1.64 -6.96
C LEU A 169 -8.00 1.23 -6.55
N ARG A 170 -7.04 1.48 -7.44
CA ARG A 170 -5.61 1.34 -7.13
C ARG A 170 -5.10 2.68 -6.60
N THR A 171 -4.20 2.69 -5.62
CA THR A 171 -3.58 3.92 -5.12
C THR A 171 -2.26 3.64 -4.40
N THR A 172 -1.30 4.55 -4.54
CA THR A 172 -0.05 4.56 -3.75
C THR A 172 -0.15 5.51 -2.56
N SER A 173 -1.25 6.28 -2.44
CA SER A 173 -1.44 7.31 -1.41
C SER A 173 -1.65 6.70 -0.03
N PHE A 174 -0.74 7.01 0.90
CA PHE A 174 -0.90 6.68 2.32
C PHE A 174 -2.15 7.32 2.93
N ASN A 175 -2.55 8.53 2.50
CA ASN A 175 -3.75 9.19 3.00
C ASN A 175 -5.03 8.43 2.62
N SER A 176 -5.09 7.93 1.38
CA SER A 176 -6.24 7.10 0.96
C SER A 176 -6.29 5.78 1.71
N LEU A 177 -5.15 5.11 1.86
CA LEU A 177 -5.06 3.87 2.65
C LEU A 177 -5.53 4.08 4.09
N ASP A 178 -4.99 5.11 4.76
CA ASP A 178 -5.33 5.41 6.16
C ASP A 178 -6.82 5.66 6.34
N ARG A 179 -7.42 6.49 5.48
CA ARG A 179 -8.84 6.84 5.55
C ARG A 179 -9.76 5.67 5.22
N LEU A 180 -9.54 5.01 4.09
CA LEU A 180 -10.34 3.86 3.67
C LEU A 180 -10.21 2.71 4.68
N GLY A 181 -8.99 2.38 5.08
CA GLY A 181 -8.71 1.30 6.03
C GLY A 181 -9.27 1.59 7.41
N SER A 182 -9.11 2.80 7.93
CA SER A 182 -9.70 3.22 9.20
C SER A 182 -11.23 3.13 9.16
N ARG A 183 -11.86 3.64 8.10
CA ARG A 183 -13.32 3.57 7.97
C ARG A 183 -13.81 2.13 7.92
N LEU A 184 -13.23 1.29 7.06
CA LEU A 184 -13.64 -0.11 6.93
C LEU A 184 -13.49 -0.87 8.26
N ASN A 185 -12.39 -0.68 8.98
CA ASN A 185 -12.18 -1.30 10.28
C ASN A 185 -13.17 -0.80 11.34
N GLN A 186 -13.46 0.51 11.37
CA GLN A 186 -14.46 1.08 12.29
C GLN A 186 -15.85 0.51 12.01
N LEU A 187 -16.25 0.42 10.74
CA LEU A 187 -17.55 -0.15 10.35
C LEU A 187 -17.63 -1.64 10.69
N SER A 188 -16.56 -2.40 10.41
CA SER A 188 -16.47 -3.82 10.75
C SER A 188 -16.59 -4.02 12.26
N GLY A 189 -15.81 -3.28 13.06
CA GLY A 189 -15.88 -3.35 14.52
C GLY A 189 -17.24 -2.95 15.08
N LEU A 190 -17.87 -1.90 14.54
CA LEU A 190 -19.17 -1.41 14.98
C LEU A 190 -20.32 -2.38 14.68
N THR A 191 -20.23 -3.13 13.59
CA THR A 191 -21.30 -4.03 13.11
C THR A 191 -21.06 -5.51 13.45
N GLY A 192 -19.96 -5.83 14.12
CA GLY A 192 -19.56 -7.22 14.35
C GLY A 192 -19.17 -7.95 13.06
N GLY A 193 -18.59 -7.24 12.10
CA GLY A 193 -18.11 -7.77 10.82
C GLY A 193 -19.14 -7.77 9.69
N ARG A 194 -20.40 -7.39 9.95
CA ARG A 194 -21.47 -7.40 8.94
C ARG A 194 -21.55 -6.08 8.17
N ILE A 195 -20.58 -5.86 7.28
CA ILE A 195 -20.48 -4.64 6.46
C ILE A 195 -20.73 -4.84 4.96
N ALA A 196 -20.81 -6.08 4.48
CA ALA A 196 -21.12 -6.38 3.08
C ALA A 196 -22.42 -5.70 2.65
N ASN A 197 -22.40 -5.15 1.44
CA ASN A 197 -23.48 -4.39 0.81
C ASN A 197 -23.90 -3.09 1.54
N MET A 198 -23.16 -2.64 2.55
CA MET A 198 -23.46 -1.38 3.23
C MET A 198 -23.35 -0.19 2.27
N PRO A 199 -24.41 0.65 2.17
CA PRO A 199 -24.42 1.82 1.29
C PRO A 199 -23.50 2.92 1.84
N MET A 200 -22.52 3.30 1.05
CA MET A 200 -21.53 4.32 1.37
C MET A 200 -21.40 5.32 0.21
N LEU A 201 -20.58 6.33 0.42
CA LEU A 201 -20.16 7.29 -0.59
C LEU A 201 -18.63 7.36 -0.59
N LEU A 202 -18.03 7.04 -1.74
CA LEU A 202 -16.61 7.23 -1.97
C LEU A 202 -16.40 8.67 -2.44
N ILE A 203 -15.68 9.47 -1.66
CA ILE A 203 -15.44 10.88 -1.95
C ILE A 203 -13.96 11.15 -2.17
N LEU A 204 -13.66 12.19 -2.95
CA LEU A 204 -12.32 12.73 -3.08
C LEU A 204 -12.19 13.96 -2.18
N GLU A 205 -11.44 13.82 -1.09
CA GLU A 205 -11.14 14.93 -0.18
C GLU A 205 -9.83 15.63 -0.56
N THR A 206 -9.70 16.88 -0.12
CA THR A 206 -8.50 17.70 -0.32
C THR A 206 -7.89 18.09 1.02
N LYS A 207 -6.57 17.94 1.13
CA LYS A 207 -5.81 18.44 2.28
C LYS A 207 -4.50 19.06 1.80
N THR A 208 -4.02 20.06 2.52
CA THR A 208 -2.67 20.59 2.38
C THR A 208 -1.85 20.21 3.61
N THR A 209 -0.56 19.92 3.42
CA THR A 209 0.35 19.58 4.52
C THR A 209 1.69 20.29 4.33
N THR A 210 2.51 20.33 5.38
CA THR A 210 3.89 20.82 5.25
C THR A 210 4.71 19.94 4.29
N GLN A 211 4.49 18.62 4.32
CA GLN A 211 5.17 17.67 3.43
C GLN A 211 4.78 17.85 1.95
N SER A 212 3.59 18.41 1.68
CA SER A 212 3.16 18.74 0.32
C SER A 212 3.56 20.13 -0.13
N PHE A 213 4.44 20.82 0.60
CA PHE A 213 4.78 22.23 0.35
C PHE A 213 3.54 23.14 0.25
N ARG A 214 2.46 22.77 0.97
CA ARG A 214 1.14 23.40 0.93
C ARG A 214 0.40 23.31 -0.41
N GLU A 215 0.84 22.44 -1.32
CA GLU A 215 0.05 22.06 -2.49
C GLU A 215 -1.12 21.15 -2.07
N PRO A 216 -2.28 21.28 -2.74
CA PRO A 216 -3.45 20.45 -2.47
C PRO A 216 -3.20 19.00 -2.88
N ILE A 217 -3.36 18.07 -1.93
CA ILE A 217 -3.36 16.63 -2.18
C ILE A 217 -4.80 16.15 -2.16
N TYR A 218 -5.15 15.36 -3.16
CA TYR A 218 -6.43 14.66 -3.26
C TYR A 218 -6.28 13.21 -2.82
N PHE A 219 -7.23 12.71 -2.01
CA PHE A 219 -7.25 11.34 -1.55
C PHE A 219 -8.68 10.83 -1.42
N ALA A 220 -8.87 9.54 -1.70
CA ALA A 220 -10.16 8.89 -1.51
C ALA A 220 -10.47 8.66 -0.02
N ASP A 221 -11.70 8.93 0.39
CA ASP A 221 -12.27 8.57 1.69
C ASP A 221 -13.66 7.93 1.51
N LEU A 222 -14.08 7.13 2.49
CA LEU A 222 -15.36 6.46 2.54
C LEU A 222 -16.21 7.07 3.65
N VAL A 223 -17.35 7.65 3.27
CA VAL A 223 -18.26 8.35 4.18
C VAL A 223 -19.70 7.87 4.02
N THR A 224 -20.55 8.16 5.01
CA THR A 224 -21.99 7.94 4.88
C THR A 224 -22.58 8.90 3.86
N ARG A 225 -23.64 8.48 3.17
CA ARG A 225 -24.32 9.33 2.17
C ARG A 225 -24.92 10.59 2.82
N PRO A 226 -25.04 11.70 2.08
CA PRO A 226 -25.65 12.92 2.60
C PRO A 226 -27.08 12.64 3.08
N GLY A 227 -27.39 13.03 4.32
CA GLY A 227 -28.71 12.80 4.94
C GLY A 227 -28.96 11.38 5.45
N MET A 228 -28.07 10.42 5.21
CA MET A 228 -28.19 9.05 5.71
C MET A 228 -27.43 8.91 7.03
N LYS A 229 -28.08 8.36 8.06
CA LYS A 229 -27.39 8.04 9.31
C LYS A 229 -26.67 6.70 9.16
N ILE A 230 -25.61 6.50 9.94
CA ILE A 230 -24.90 5.22 9.94
C ILE A 230 -25.82 4.04 10.30
N LEU A 231 -26.78 4.26 11.19
CA LEU A 231 -27.76 3.25 11.59
C LEU A 231 -28.61 2.77 10.41
N ASP A 232 -28.99 3.68 9.50
CA ASP A 232 -29.79 3.35 8.32
C ASP A 232 -28.95 2.51 7.34
N ALA A 233 -27.68 2.87 7.14
CA ALA A 233 -26.76 2.11 6.31
C ALA A 233 -26.53 0.68 6.86
N VAL A 234 -26.37 0.55 8.18
CA VAL A 234 -26.26 -0.76 8.86
C VAL A 234 -27.53 -1.59 8.68
N LYS A 235 -28.70 -0.94 8.78
CA LYS A 235 -29.99 -1.61 8.59
C LYS A 235 -30.12 -2.16 7.17
N GLU A 236 -29.83 -1.37 6.14
CA GLU A 236 -29.84 -1.83 4.75
C GLU A 236 -28.85 -2.98 4.50
N ALA A 237 -27.63 -2.89 5.05
CA ALA A 237 -26.64 -3.95 4.92
C ALA A 237 -27.16 -5.26 5.52
N ARG A 238 -27.73 -5.17 6.73
CA ARG A 238 -28.27 -6.33 7.44
C ARG A 238 -29.46 -6.95 6.73
N GLU A 239 -30.43 -6.16 6.28
CA GLU A 239 -31.60 -6.64 5.54
C GLU A 239 -31.19 -7.35 4.24
N TYR A 240 -30.18 -6.83 3.53
CA TYR A 240 -29.63 -7.51 2.37
C TYR A 240 -28.99 -8.86 2.71
N GLN A 241 -28.18 -8.92 3.76
CA GLN A 241 -27.53 -10.17 4.17
C GLN A 241 -28.57 -11.21 4.63
N GLU A 242 -29.59 -10.79 5.38
CA GLU A 242 -30.70 -11.66 5.77
C GLU A 242 -31.48 -12.18 4.55
N ALA A 243 -31.72 -11.34 3.53
CA ALA A 243 -32.36 -11.76 2.28
C ALA A 243 -31.49 -12.77 1.49
N MET A 244 -30.17 -12.56 1.45
CA MET A 244 -29.22 -13.50 0.83
C MET A 244 -29.25 -14.86 1.54
N GLU A 245 -29.19 -14.86 2.88
CA GLU A 245 -29.27 -16.07 3.70
C GLU A 245 -30.61 -16.81 3.45
N GLN A 246 -31.73 -16.09 3.39
CA GLN A 246 -33.06 -16.66 3.08
C GLN A 246 -33.16 -17.26 1.68
N ALA A 247 -32.48 -16.66 0.69
CA ALA A 247 -32.37 -17.18 -0.66
C ALA A 247 -31.40 -18.38 -0.79
N GLY A 248 -30.72 -18.77 0.30
CA GLY A 248 -29.73 -19.86 0.31
C GLY A 248 -28.36 -19.45 -0.22
N LEU A 249 -28.08 -18.15 -0.34
CA LEU A 249 -26.79 -17.60 -0.76
C LEU A 249 -25.92 -17.33 0.48
N SER A 250 -24.64 -17.73 0.42
CA SER A 250 -23.70 -17.55 1.54
C SER A 250 -22.59 -16.58 1.18
N ILE A 251 -22.57 -15.43 1.85
CA ILE A 251 -21.51 -14.43 1.74
C ILE A 251 -20.22 -14.98 2.32
N GLU A 252 -20.29 -15.67 3.46
CA GLU A 252 -19.13 -16.31 4.09
C GLU A 252 -18.50 -17.36 3.18
N GLY A 253 -19.32 -18.14 2.47
CA GLY A 253 -18.87 -19.13 1.48
C GLY A 253 -18.17 -18.47 0.28
N LEU A 254 -18.71 -17.35 -0.21
CA LEU A 254 -18.10 -16.55 -1.26
C LEU A 254 -16.73 -15.99 -0.80
N GLU A 255 -16.67 -15.40 0.38
CA GLU A 255 -15.44 -14.81 0.93
C GLU A 255 -14.36 -15.86 1.22
N GLU A 256 -14.76 -17.03 1.69
CA GLU A 256 -13.87 -18.18 1.86
C GLU A 256 -13.27 -18.63 0.52
N ALA A 257 -14.06 -18.63 -0.56
CA ALA A 257 -13.55 -18.95 -1.90
C ALA A 257 -12.57 -17.88 -2.40
N LEU A 258 -12.85 -16.60 -2.17
CA LEU A 258 -11.97 -15.48 -2.54
C LEU A 258 -10.66 -15.50 -1.76
N ARG A 259 -10.71 -15.71 -0.43
CA ARG A 259 -9.50 -15.85 0.40
C ARG A 259 -8.62 -17.01 -0.06
N ALA A 260 -9.21 -18.15 -0.37
CA ALA A 260 -8.48 -19.30 -0.91
C ALA A 260 -7.85 -18.98 -2.28
N GLY A 261 -8.56 -18.25 -3.13
CA GLY A 261 -8.09 -17.79 -4.44
C GLY A 261 -6.87 -16.86 -4.35
N LEU A 262 -6.90 -15.92 -3.41
CA LEU A 262 -5.78 -15.02 -3.13
C LEU A 262 -4.58 -15.77 -2.53
N ALA A 263 -4.82 -16.73 -1.64
CA ALA A 263 -3.76 -17.53 -1.01
C ALA A 263 -3.03 -18.46 -1.99
N ASN A 264 -3.67 -18.85 -3.11
CA ASN A 264 -3.02 -19.65 -4.15
C ASN A 264 -1.93 -18.88 -4.92
N SER A 265 -1.94 -17.56 -4.83
CA SER A 265 -1.02 -16.71 -5.56
C SER A 265 0.27 -16.45 -4.80
N ASP A 266 1.40 -16.57 -5.52
CA ASP A 266 2.71 -16.12 -5.05
C ASP A 266 2.81 -14.59 -5.07
N PHE A 267 2.14 -13.95 -6.04
CA PHE A 267 1.99 -12.51 -6.16
C PHE A 267 0.54 -12.22 -6.56
N ALA A 268 -0.26 -11.70 -5.62
CA ALA A 268 -1.60 -11.25 -5.97
C ALA A 268 -1.59 -10.03 -6.91
N ASP A 269 -0.40 -9.50 -7.23
CA ASP A 269 -0.14 -8.20 -7.85
C ASP A 269 0.46 -8.35 -9.25
N ASP A 270 -0.32 -8.03 -10.27
CA ASP A 270 0.18 -7.65 -11.60
C ASP A 270 -0.41 -6.26 -11.93
N LEU A 271 0.46 -5.33 -12.31
CA LEU A 271 0.04 -4.04 -12.89
C LEU A 271 -0.13 -4.23 -14.39
N GLU A 272 -1.37 -4.14 -14.85
CA GLU A 272 -1.70 -4.15 -16.29
C GLU A 272 -1.24 -2.85 -16.98
N ASP A 273 -1.02 -1.81 -16.18
CA ASP A 273 -0.82 -0.43 -16.58
C ASP A 273 0.42 0.19 -15.91
N PRO A 274 1.62 -0.41 -16.07
CA PRO A 274 2.83 0.03 -15.38
C PRO A 274 3.08 1.54 -15.51
N ASP A 275 2.82 2.13 -16.68
CA ASP A 275 3.07 3.55 -16.93
C ASP A 275 2.25 4.50 -16.05
N GLU A 276 1.03 4.14 -15.65
CA GLU A 276 0.20 4.98 -14.77
C GLU A 276 0.73 5.04 -13.34
N TRP A 277 1.48 4.01 -12.98
CA TRP A 277 1.95 3.82 -11.62
C TRP A 277 3.44 4.05 -11.48
N LEU A 278 4.25 3.87 -12.55
CA LEU A 278 5.71 3.76 -12.50
C LEU A 278 6.49 4.96 -13.11
N SER A 279 5.89 5.88 -13.87
CA SER A 279 6.50 7.20 -14.19
C SER A 279 5.96 8.27 -13.22
N ASP A 280 6.61 9.36 -12.82
CA ASP A 280 7.68 10.12 -13.47
C ASP A 280 8.70 10.78 -12.50
N GLU A 281 8.46 10.89 -11.19
CA GLU A 281 9.52 11.36 -10.25
C GLU A 281 10.71 10.39 -10.24
N ASP A 282 10.41 9.11 -10.46
CA ASP A 282 11.37 8.04 -10.45
C ASP A 282 12.17 7.92 -11.77
N LEU A 283 11.48 8.03 -12.92
CA LEU A 283 12.10 7.99 -14.24
C LEU A 283 12.86 9.28 -14.57
N ILE A 284 12.38 10.44 -14.13
CA ILE A 284 13.11 11.71 -14.25
C ILE A 284 14.43 11.63 -13.47
N ALA A 285 14.44 11.13 -12.23
CA ALA A 285 15.68 10.95 -11.47
C ALA A 285 16.67 9.96 -12.12
N ALA A 286 16.19 8.89 -12.77
CA ALA A 286 17.06 7.95 -13.49
C ALA A 286 17.65 8.54 -14.77
N VAL A 287 16.86 9.35 -15.49
CA VAL A 287 17.29 10.05 -16.71
C VAL A 287 18.20 11.24 -16.36
N GLU A 288 17.95 11.95 -15.27
CA GLU A 288 18.84 13.00 -14.75
C GLU A 288 20.15 12.41 -14.23
N GLN A 289 20.15 11.25 -13.57
CA GLN A 289 21.37 10.53 -13.21
C GLN A 289 22.14 9.99 -14.41
N GLN A 290 21.48 9.67 -15.53
CA GLN A 290 22.17 9.33 -16.79
C GLN A 290 22.66 10.58 -17.55
N GLY A 291 21.92 11.70 -17.50
CA GLY A 291 22.30 12.99 -18.08
C GLY A 291 23.40 13.72 -17.30
N GLN A 292 23.55 13.47 -16.00
CA GLN A 292 24.68 13.95 -15.19
C GLN A 292 25.93 13.06 -15.32
N ARG A 293 25.82 11.85 -15.87
CA ARG A 293 26.98 10.96 -16.10
C ARG A 293 27.73 11.21 -17.41
N THR A 294 27.38 12.24 -18.18
CA THR A 294 28.28 12.85 -19.17
C THR A 294 29.15 13.99 -18.59
N GLY A 295 29.23 14.09 -17.25
CA GLY A 295 30.02 15.08 -16.54
C GLY A 295 31.15 14.52 -15.68
N LEU A 296 31.87 13.47 -16.11
CA LEU A 296 33.14 13.06 -15.47
C LEU A 296 34.27 14.06 -15.81
N ARG A 297 34.12 15.33 -15.42
CA ARG A 297 35.19 16.33 -15.37
C ARG A 297 35.55 16.74 -13.92
N GLY A 298 35.13 15.95 -12.94
CA GLY A 298 35.34 16.21 -11.51
C GLY A 298 36.45 15.38 -10.85
N MET A 299 36.88 14.25 -11.44
CA MET A 299 37.93 13.38 -10.87
C MET A 299 39.32 13.64 -11.45
N ASP A 300 39.41 14.17 -12.68
CA ASP A 300 40.69 14.56 -13.27
C ASP A 300 41.29 15.78 -12.56
N SER A 301 40.45 16.68 -12.03
CA SER A 301 40.89 17.88 -11.31
C SER A 301 41.38 17.59 -9.89
N LEU A 302 40.85 16.54 -9.24
CA LEU A 302 41.32 16.04 -7.94
C LEU A 302 42.64 15.28 -8.08
N THR A 303 42.76 14.46 -9.13
CA THR A 303 44.01 13.73 -9.43
C THR A 303 45.11 14.69 -9.90
N GLN A 304 44.79 15.73 -10.68
CA GLN A 304 45.72 16.82 -11.02
C GLN A 304 46.09 17.68 -9.81
N ARG A 305 45.16 17.99 -8.90
CA ARG A 305 45.45 18.73 -7.67
C ARG A 305 46.36 17.94 -6.73
N LEU A 306 46.10 16.64 -6.54
CA LEU A 306 46.95 15.75 -5.74
C LEU A 306 48.36 15.62 -6.33
N ASN A 307 48.50 15.49 -7.65
CA ASN A 307 49.81 15.45 -8.32
C ASN A 307 50.54 16.79 -8.28
N SER A 308 49.82 17.92 -8.34
CA SER A 308 50.42 19.26 -8.23
C SER A 308 50.90 19.60 -6.80
N LEU A 309 50.24 19.03 -5.78
CA LEU A 309 50.67 19.13 -4.39
C LEU A 309 51.89 18.23 -4.09
N ALA A 310 52.01 17.10 -4.79
CA ALA A 310 53.17 16.23 -4.71
C ALA A 310 54.41 16.78 -5.45
N THR A 311 54.25 17.76 -6.35
CA THR A 311 55.35 18.38 -7.12
C THR A 311 55.80 19.75 -6.58
N GLN A 312 55.19 20.26 -5.51
CA GLN A 312 55.56 21.53 -4.87
C GLN A 312 56.30 21.36 -3.52
N GLN A 313 57.25 20.43 -3.45
CA GLN A 313 58.33 20.53 -2.46
C GLN A 313 59.66 20.74 -3.21
N PRO A 314 60.40 21.84 -2.95
CA PRO A 314 61.77 21.97 -3.44
C PRO A 314 62.71 21.11 -2.57
N GLY A 315 63.73 20.54 -3.21
CA GLY A 315 64.72 19.62 -2.63
C GLY A 315 65.56 20.19 -1.48
N GLY A 316 66.45 19.41 -0.87
CA GLY A 316 66.95 18.10 -1.27
C GLY A 316 67.87 17.46 -0.21
N ASP A 317 68.75 16.61 -0.72
CA ASP A 317 69.88 15.89 -0.10
C ASP A 317 69.60 14.50 0.49
N GLU A 318 69.96 13.49 -0.30
CA GLU A 318 70.53 12.19 0.12
C GLU A 318 72.05 12.23 -0.20
N PRO A 319 72.91 11.31 0.31
CA PRO A 319 72.65 10.13 1.16
C PRO A 319 73.63 9.96 2.34
N GLU A 320 73.36 9.05 3.29
CA GLU A 320 74.42 8.15 3.80
C GLU A 320 73.87 6.92 4.56
N GLN A 321 74.49 5.78 4.26
CA GLN A 321 74.27 4.47 4.87
C GLN A 321 74.92 4.38 6.26
N SER A 322 74.26 3.77 7.24
CA SER A 322 74.92 2.77 8.11
C SER A 322 73.92 1.90 8.89
N THR A 323 74.39 0.69 9.14
CA THR A 323 73.82 -0.52 9.75
C THR A 323 73.69 -0.49 11.28
N ALA A 324 72.73 -1.24 11.84
CA ALA A 324 72.78 -2.13 13.03
C ALA A 324 71.40 -2.22 13.72
N GLN A 325 70.68 -3.36 13.65
CA GLN A 325 70.64 -4.48 14.62
C GLN A 325 69.84 -4.23 15.92
N GLY A 326 68.74 -5.00 16.06
CA GLY A 326 68.47 -5.88 17.22
C GLY A 326 67.69 -5.32 18.42
N GLY A 327 66.68 -6.08 18.89
CA GLY A 327 66.23 -6.01 20.29
C GLY A 327 64.76 -6.34 20.55
N GLU A 328 64.52 -7.60 20.93
CA GLU A 328 63.27 -8.14 21.49
C GLU A 328 62.81 -7.46 22.80
N GLY A 329 61.53 -7.64 23.16
CA GLY A 329 61.08 -7.50 24.55
C GLY A 329 59.59 -7.23 24.76
N ALA A 330 58.78 -8.29 24.88
CA ALA A 330 57.61 -8.30 25.77
C ALA A 330 58.10 -8.50 27.23
N PRO A 331 57.34 -8.14 28.30
CA PRO A 331 56.19 -8.96 28.69
C PRO A 331 54.99 -8.18 29.30
N ALA A 332 53.94 -8.96 29.58
CA ALA A 332 52.68 -8.60 30.22
C ALA A 332 52.81 -8.35 31.74
N GLU A 333 51.82 -7.65 32.31
CA GLU A 333 51.34 -7.93 33.67
C GLU A 333 49.88 -7.45 33.89
N GLN A 334 49.16 -8.25 34.68
CA GLN A 334 47.75 -8.17 35.06
C GLN A 334 47.55 -7.46 36.41
N SER A 335 46.37 -6.87 36.65
CA SER A 335 45.65 -6.85 37.95
C SER A 335 44.32 -6.07 37.73
N SER A 336 43.11 -6.64 37.79
CA SER A 336 42.31 -7.25 38.89
C SER A 336 41.62 -6.25 39.84
N GLY A 337 40.30 -6.46 40.05
CA GLY A 337 39.38 -5.79 41.00
C GLY A 337 38.14 -5.21 40.26
N GLU A 338 36.95 -5.82 40.16
CA GLU A 338 36.07 -6.48 41.16
C GLU A 338 35.81 -5.56 42.37
N GLU A 339 34.62 -5.24 42.88
CA GLU A 339 33.21 -5.68 42.84
C GLU A 339 32.37 -4.41 43.23
N GLY A 340 31.05 -4.29 43.20
CA GLY A 340 29.94 -5.22 43.27
C GLY A 340 28.66 -4.43 43.59
N VAL A 341 27.54 -5.00 43.17
CA VAL A 341 26.14 -4.56 43.35
C VAL A 341 25.73 -4.68 44.85
N PRO A 342 24.53 -4.23 45.29
CA PRO A 342 23.35 -5.10 45.14
C PRO A 342 22.01 -4.37 44.91
N ALA A 343 21.08 -5.19 44.41
CA ALA A 343 19.68 -4.92 44.17
C ALA A 343 18.78 -5.32 45.36
N ALA A 344 17.58 -4.73 45.43
CA ALA A 344 16.28 -5.24 45.91
C ALA A 344 15.37 -4.00 46.08
N GLY A 345 14.06 -3.96 45.82
CA GLY A 345 13.02 -4.96 45.63
C GLY A 345 11.70 -4.35 46.17
N GLU A 346 10.55 -4.78 45.63
CA GLU A 346 9.17 -4.56 46.13
C GLU A 346 8.55 -3.15 45.96
N ALA A 347 7.24 -2.92 45.91
CA ALA A 347 6.02 -3.59 45.44
C ALA A 347 4.86 -2.59 45.68
N SER A 348 3.81 -2.65 44.84
CA SER A 348 2.41 -2.23 45.13
C SER A 348 2.04 -0.74 45.25
N ALA A 349 1.05 -0.30 44.44
CA ALA A 349 -0.30 0.12 44.89
C ALA A 349 -0.99 1.07 43.89
N VAL A 350 -2.24 0.73 43.57
CA VAL A 350 -3.29 1.55 42.91
C VAL A 350 -3.82 2.60 43.89
N PRO A 351 -4.47 3.68 43.41
CA PRO A 351 -5.76 3.98 44.01
C PRO A 351 -6.87 4.33 43.00
N GLU A 352 -8.07 3.91 43.40
CA GLU A 352 -9.40 4.23 42.87
C GLU A 352 -9.73 5.73 42.94
N ALA A 353 -10.71 6.11 42.10
CA ALA A 353 -11.42 7.38 42.11
C ALA A 353 -12.25 7.61 43.37
N PRO A 354 -12.77 8.84 43.54
CA PRO A 354 -14.12 9.00 44.06
C PRO A 354 -15.03 9.82 43.14
N ASP A 355 -16.28 9.36 43.18
CA ASP A 355 -17.53 9.88 42.67
C ASP A 355 -17.88 11.27 43.26
N ALA A 356 -18.42 12.20 42.44
CA ALA A 356 -19.21 13.34 42.91
C ALA A 356 -19.93 14.08 41.76
N GLN A 357 -21.18 13.68 41.53
CA GLN A 357 -22.38 14.54 41.45
C GLN A 357 -22.39 15.79 40.54
N GLN A 358 -23.25 15.70 39.52
CA GLN A 358 -23.94 16.83 38.87
C GLN A 358 -24.75 17.67 39.89
N PRO A 359 -25.07 18.92 39.52
CA PRO A 359 -26.49 19.16 39.28
C PRO A 359 -26.79 19.92 37.98
N ASP A 360 -27.89 19.49 37.39
CA ASP A 360 -28.86 20.20 36.55
C ASP A 360 -28.88 21.73 36.74
N LEU A 361 -28.87 22.49 35.64
CA LEU A 361 -29.60 23.75 35.55
C LEU A 361 -30.06 24.03 34.11
N LEU A 362 -31.39 24.13 34.04
CA LEU A 362 -32.27 24.51 32.94
C LEU A 362 -31.99 25.90 32.32
N ALA A 363 -32.38 26.00 31.05
CA ALA A 363 -33.10 27.10 30.40
C ALA A 363 -32.44 28.50 30.31
N ALA A 364 -32.06 28.87 29.07
CA ALA A 364 -32.52 30.07 28.36
C ALA A 364 -32.25 29.93 26.86
#